data_AF-A0A966BU40-F1
#
_entry.id   AF-A0A966BU40-F1
#
_cell.length_a   1.000
_cell.length_b   1.000
_cell.length_c   1.000
_cell.angle_alpha   90.00
_cell.angle_beta   90.00
_cell.angle_gamma   90.00
#
_symmetry.space_group_name_H-M   'P 1'
#
loop_
_entity.id
_entity.type
_entity.pdbx_description
1 polymer ?
#
loop_
_entity_poly.entity_id
_entity_poly.type
_entity_poly.pdbx_seq_one_letter_code
_entity_poly.pdbx_strand_id
1 'polypeptide(L)'
;MNASSNSARDVEVGRDHDGQRLDNFLMRELGAVPRALVYRLIRTGQVRINGGRAKPMRKLVAGDRIRIPPFRDAGAATVRVPAEVIDEIRTRILHRQEEFIVIDKPAGLASQAGSGLAWGLNDVLARIDPRAVPVHRLDRDT
;
A
#
# COMPACT_ATOMS: atom_id res chain seq x y z
N MET A 1 -3.04 -9.86 8.06
CA MET A 1 -3.40 -9.90 9.50
C MET A 1 -4.08 -8.59 9.83
N ASN A 2 -5.38 -8.61 10.12
CA ASN A 2 -6.19 -7.42 10.38
C ASN A 2 -5.91 -6.93 11.82
N ALA A 3 -4.94 -6.05 11.99
CA ALA A 3 -4.55 -5.55 13.30
C ALA A 3 -5.59 -4.55 13.82
N SER A 4 -6.61 -5.07 14.51
CA SER A 4 -7.42 -4.27 15.44
C SER A 4 -6.58 -4.06 16.70
N SER A 5 -5.78 -2.99 16.77
CA SER A 5 -5.06 -2.66 18.02
C SER A 5 -6.02 -1.96 18.98
N ASN A 6 -6.19 -2.52 20.19
CA ASN A 6 -7.11 -2.00 21.21
C ASN A 6 -6.49 -0.86 22.04
N SER A 7 -5.22 -0.52 21.80
CA SER A 7 -4.48 0.56 22.45
C SER A 7 -3.67 1.37 21.43
N ALA A 8 -3.36 2.62 21.80
CA ALA A 8 -2.43 3.43 21.04
C ALA A 8 -1.01 2.87 21.19
N ARG A 9 -0.22 2.90 20.13
CA ARG A 9 1.17 2.45 20.12
C ARG A 9 2.10 3.53 19.58
N ASP A 10 3.31 3.56 20.08
CA ASP A 10 4.37 4.42 19.57
C ASP A 10 5.34 3.59 18.71
N VAL A 11 5.71 4.13 17.56
CA VAL A 11 6.64 3.51 16.61
C VAL A 11 7.79 4.47 16.38
N GLU A 12 9.02 3.99 16.54
CA GLU A 12 10.23 4.76 16.22
C GLU A 12 10.61 4.56 14.74
N VAL A 13 10.93 5.66 14.06
CA VAL A 13 11.33 5.64 12.65
C VAL A 13 12.78 5.17 12.54
N GLY A 14 12.98 3.99 11.97
CA GLY A 14 14.31 3.48 11.62
C GLY A 14 14.93 4.21 10.41
N ARG A 15 16.23 3.99 10.18
CA ARG A 15 16.98 4.63 9.07
C ARG A 15 16.41 4.32 7.68
N ASP A 16 15.85 3.13 7.50
CA ASP A 16 15.24 2.69 6.22
C ASP A 16 13.98 3.49 5.83
N HIS A 17 13.50 4.34 6.72
CA HIS A 17 12.30 5.16 6.54
C HIS A 17 12.61 6.66 6.62
N ASP A 18 13.88 7.03 6.72
CA ASP A 18 14.32 8.42 6.64
C ASP A 18 13.91 9.04 5.29
N GLY A 19 13.36 10.25 5.33
CA GLY A 19 12.84 10.94 4.16
C GLY A 19 11.52 10.38 3.61
N GLN A 20 11.01 9.26 4.13
CA GLN A 20 9.70 8.71 3.72
C GLN A 20 8.57 9.65 4.14
N ARG A 21 7.53 9.78 3.31
CA ARG A 21 6.31 10.51 3.69
C ARG A 21 5.53 9.76 4.78
N LEU A 22 5.02 10.50 5.77
CA LEU A 22 4.21 9.96 6.86
C LEU A 22 3.03 9.11 6.38
N ASP A 23 2.27 9.57 5.39
CA ASP A 23 1.14 8.82 4.87
C ASP A 23 1.54 7.46 4.27
N ASN A 24 2.63 7.42 3.51
CA ASN A 24 3.17 6.17 2.95
C ASN A 24 3.72 5.24 4.03
N PHE A 25 4.40 5.80 5.05
CA PHE A 25 4.85 5.05 6.21
C PHE A 25 3.67 4.38 6.92
N LEU A 26 2.61 5.14 7.22
CA LEU A 26 1.42 4.62 7.88
C LEU A 26 0.65 3.62 7.03
N MET A 27 0.55 3.81 5.71
CA MET A 27 -0.07 2.83 4.81
C MET A 27 0.65 1.47 4.89
N ARG A 28 1.98 1.47 5.02
CA ARG A 28 2.75 0.23 5.21
C ARG A 28 2.55 -0.33 6.62
N GLU A 29 2.67 0.51 7.65
CA GLU A 29 2.63 0.12 9.06
C GLU A 29 1.25 -0.36 9.53
N LEU A 30 0.18 0.17 8.95
CA LEU A 30 -1.21 -0.20 9.27
C LEU A 30 -1.74 -1.35 8.41
N GLY A 31 -1.03 -1.72 7.33
CA GLY A 31 -1.43 -2.77 6.42
C GLY A 31 -2.62 -2.38 5.54
N ALA A 32 -3.53 -3.34 5.30
CA ALA A 32 -4.65 -3.22 4.36
C ALA A 32 -5.77 -2.30 4.89
N VAL A 33 -5.46 -1.02 5.13
CA VAL A 33 -6.41 0.00 5.52
C VAL A 33 -6.75 0.94 4.36
N PRO A 34 -7.98 1.45 4.26
CA PRO A 34 -8.32 2.47 3.27
C PRO A 34 -7.48 3.75 3.46
N ARG A 35 -6.97 4.32 2.36
CA ARG A 35 -6.19 5.58 2.42
C ARG A 35 -6.97 6.72 3.10
N ALA A 36 -8.29 6.75 2.90
CA ALA A 36 -9.18 7.71 3.57
C ALA A 36 -9.13 7.59 5.11
N LEU A 37 -8.97 6.39 5.66
CA LEU A 37 -8.79 6.18 7.10
C LEU A 37 -7.49 6.83 7.57
N VAL A 38 -6.37 6.55 6.91
CA VAL A 38 -5.05 7.12 7.26
C VAL A 38 -5.10 8.65 7.24
N TYR A 39 -5.66 9.23 6.18
CA TYR A 39 -5.78 10.68 6.07
C TYR A 39 -6.70 11.27 7.14
N ARG A 40 -7.79 10.57 7.50
CA ARG A 40 -8.66 10.97 8.59
C ARG A 40 -7.91 10.97 9.93
N LEU A 41 -7.17 9.90 10.25
CA LEU A 41 -6.41 9.78 11.50
C LEU A 41 -5.35 10.89 11.66
N ILE A 42 -4.67 11.24 10.57
CA ILE A 42 -3.70 12.35 10.55
C ILE A 42 -4.43 13.68 10.72
N ARG A 43 -5.47 13.94 9.92
CA ARG A 43 -6.19 15.22 9.88
C ARG A 43 -6.91 15.53 11.20
N THR A 44 -7.43 14.52 11.89
CA THR A 44 -8.05 14.68 13.23
C THR A 44 -7.01 14.80 14.35
N GLY A 45 -5.71 14.68 14.03
CA GLY A 45 -4.61 14.78 15.00
C GLY A 45 -4.51 13.59 15.94
N GLN A 46 -5.10 12.45 15.58
CA GLN A 46 -4.98 11.21 16.34
C GLN A 46 -3.60 10.59 16.14
N VAL A 47 -3.05 10.67 14.92
CA VAL A 47 -1.62 10.41 14.68
C VAL A 47 -0.80 11.63 15.07
N ARG A 48 0.27 11.41 15.84
CA ARG A 48 1.22 12.46 16.25
C ARG A 48 2.65 12.03 15.99
N ILE A 49 3.52 13.01 15.75
CA ILE A 49 4.97 12.79 15.68
C ILE A 49 5.62 13.65 16.75
N ASN A 50 6.41 13.04 17.63
CA ASN A 50 7.07 13.70 18.77
C ASN A 50 6.08 14.52 19.60
N GLY A 51 4.85 14.02 19.78
CA GLY A 51 3.77 14.72 20.50
C GLY A 51 3.03 15.82 19.72
N GLY A 52 3.50 16.20 18.52
CA GLY A 52 2.89 17.22 17.68
C GLY A 52 1.96 16.69 16.59
N ARG A 53 1.04 17.54 16.09
CA ARG A 53 0.26 17.26 14.87
C ARG A 53 1.19 17.30 13.64
N ALA A 54 0.89 16.48 12.63
CA ALA A 54 1.66 16.41 11.39
C ALA A 54 0.75 16.47 10.15
N LYS A 55 1.31 16.89 9.02
CA LYS A 55 0.65 16.81 7.71
C LYS A 55 0.96 15.46 7.04
N PRO A 56 0.05 14.91 6.21
CA PRO A 56 0.27 13.63 5.53
C PRO A 56 1.57 13.55 4.71
N MET A 57 1.94 14.65 4.07
CA MET A 57 3.13 14.76 3.21
C MET A 57 4.43 15.09 3.98
N ARG A 58 4.40 15.20 5.32
CA ARG A 58 5.62 15.42 6.09
C ARG A 58 6.60 14.27 5.83
N LYS A 59 7.84 14.60 5.50
CA LYS A 59 8.94 13.65 5.48
C LYS A 59 9.36 13.30 6.91
N LEU A 60 9.56 12.03 7.16
CA LEU A 60 10.03 11.49 8.43
C LEU A 60 11.54 11.64 8.55
N VAL A 61 12.02 11.74 9.77
CA VAL A 61 13.46 11.70 10.10
C VAL A 61 13.71 10.48 10.98
N ALA A 62 14.83 9.79 10.77
CA ALA A 62 15.24 8.70 11.65
C ALA A 62 15.25 9.14 13.13
N GLY A 63 14.66 8.32 14.01
CA GLY A 63 14.46 8.63 15.42
C GLY A 63 13.15 9.38 15.74
N ASP A 64 12.37 9.82 14.74
CA ASP A 64 11.02 10.33 14.98
C ASP A 64 10.17 9.28 15.71
N ARG A 65 9.39 9.71 16.72
CA ARG A 65 8.43 8.87 17.43
C ARG A 65 7.01 9.15 16.95
N ILE A 66 6.39 8.15 16.34
CA ILE A 66 5.06 8.24 15.76
C ILE A 66 4.06 7.54 16.67
N ARG A 67 3.14 8.31 17.25
CA ARG A 67 2.00 7.78 17.99
C ARG A 67 0.89 7.42 17.02
N ILE A 68 0.50 6.15 17.01
CA ILE A 68 -0.58 5.60 16.20
C ILE A 68 -1.76 5.27 17.12
N PRO A 69 -2.96 5.83 16.88
CA PRO A 69 -4.14 5.53 17.70
C PRO A 69 -4.66 4.11 17.45
N PRO A 70 -5.44 3.54 18.37
CA PRO A 70 -6.22 2.35 18.06
C PRO A 70 -7.22 2.72 16.95
N PHE A 71 -7.37 1.84 15.97
CA PHE A 71 -8.36 1.99 14.92
C PHE A 71 -9.08 0.67 14.70
N ARG A 72 -10.38 0.76 14.42
CA ARG A 72 -11.15 -0.37 13.90
C ARG A 72 -11.03 -0.32 12.39
N ASP A 73 -10.34 -1.30 11.84
CA ASP A 73 -10.41 -1.56 10.41
C ASP A 73 -11.82 -2.10 10.11
N ALA A 74 -12.55 -1.45 9.21
CA ALA A 74 -13.82 -1.97 8.72
C ALA A 74 -13.61 -3.16 7.75
N GLY A 75 -12.36 -3.57 7.56
CA GLY A 75 -11.92 -4.44 6.49
C GLY A 75 -11.85 -3.62 5.21
N ALA A 76 -10.65 -3.46 4.65
CA ALA A 76 -10.58 -3.09 3.25
C ALA A 76 -11.40 -4.12 2.45
N ALA A 77 -12.39 -3.64 1.68
CA ALA A 77 -13.07 -4.49 0.72
C ALA A 77 -11.98 -5.15 -0.14
N THR A 78 -11.85 -6.46 -0.04
CA THR A 78 -10.83 -7.18 -0.77
C THR A 78 -11.15 -7.03 -2.25
N VAL A 79 -10.23 -6.39 -2.98
CA VAL A 79 -10.36 -6.24 -4.44
C VAL A 79 -10.48 -7.65 -5.03
N ARG A 80 -11.64 -7.93 -5.62
CA ARG A 80 -11.93 -9.24 -6.22
C ARG A 80 -11.46 -9.22 -7.67
N VAL A 81 -10.36 -9.93 -7.90
CA VAL A 81 -9.80 -10.18 -9.24
C VAL A 81 -10.35 -11.53 -9.75
N PRO A 82 -10.86 -11.63 -10.99
CA PRO A 82 -11.26 -12.90 -11.59
C PRO A 82 -10.10 -13.90 -11.63
N ALA A 83 -10.39 -15.18 -11.43
CA ALA A 83 -9.36 -16.22 -11.41
C ALA A 83 -8.70 -16.37 -12.79
N GLU A 84 -9.47 -16.26 -13.88
CA GLU A 84 -8.95 -16.41 -15.24
C GLU A 84 -7.88 -15.36 -15.55
N VAL A 85 -8.04 -14.14 -15.04
CA VAL A 85 -7.07 -13.05 -15.22
C VAL A 85 -5.78 -13.32 -14.44
N ILE A 86 -5.89 -13.88 -13.23
CA ILE A 86 -4.70 -14.25 -12.44
C ILE A 86 -3.90 -15.33 -13.17
N ASP A 87 -4.60 -16.33 -13.72
CA ASP A 87 -3.98 -17.42 -14.47
C ASP A 87 -3.37 -16.91 -15.78
N GLU A 88 -4.04 -16.02 -16.50
CA GLU A 88 -3.50 -15.38 -17.71
C GLU A 88 -2.21 -14.60 -17.41
N ILE A 89 -2.20 -13.77 -16.36
CA ILE A 89 -0.99 -13.00 -16.01
C ILE A 89 0.14 -13.92 -15.55
N ARG A 90 -0.18 -15.07 -14.93
CA ARG A 90 0.83 -16.06 -14.53
C ARG A 90 1.54 -16.66 -15.74
N THR A 91 0.84 -16.90 -16.85
CA THR A 91 1.45 -17.45 -18.09
C THR A 91 2.26 -16.40 -18.86
N ARG A 92 2.04 -15.11 -18.60
CA ARG A 92 2.77 -13.98 -19.22
C ARG A 92 4.02 -13.52 -18.45
N ILE A 93 4.43 -14.27 -17.42
CA ILE A 93 5.68 -13.99 -16.70
C ILE A 93 6.86 -14.42 -17.58
N LEU A 94 7.60 -13.43 -18.10
CA LEU A 94 8.77 -13.66 -18.94
C LEU A 94 9.98 -14.10 -18.12
N HIS A 95 10.18 -13.45 -16.96
CA HIS A 95 11.26 -13.79 -16.03
C HIS A 95 10.78 -13.67 -14.58
N ARG A 96 11.26 -14.57 -13.74
CA ARG A 96 11.05 -14.54 -12.29
C ARG A 96 12.37 -14.85 -11.60
N GLN A 97 12.84 -13.90 -10.82
CA GLN A 97 13.98 -14.03 -9.92
C GLN A 97 13.53 -13.77 -8.48
N GLU A 98 14.44 -13.95 -7.53
CA GLU A 98 14.17 -13.66 -6.11
C GLU A 98 13.79 -12.19 -5.87
N GLU A 99 14.41 -11.27 -6.61
CA GLU A 99 14.30 -9.82 -6.41
C GLU A 99 13.35 -9.13 -7.38
N PHE A 100 13.05 -9.73 -8.54
CA PHE A 100 12.21 -9.09 -9.56
C PHE A 100 11.42 -10.08 -10.42
N ILE A 101 10.37 -9.54 -11.04
CA ILE A 101 9.51 -10.26 -11.99
C ILE A 101 9.36 -9.37 -13.23
N VAL A 102 9.55 -9.95 -14.42
CA VAL A 102 9.27 -9.31 -15.71
C VAL A 102 8.02 -9.94 -16.29
N ILE A 103 7.06 -9.13 -16.70
CA ILE A 103 5.75 -9.56 -17.17
C ILE A 103 5.46 -8.88 -18.51
N ASP A 104 4.98 -9.68 -19.46
CA ASP A 104 4.34 -9.18 -20.67
C ASP A 104 2.92 -8.70 -20.32
N LYS A 105 2.74 -7.39 -20.13
CA LYS A 105 1.44 -6.83 -19.75
C LYS A 105 0.51 -6.85 -20.98
N PRO A 106 -0.66 -7.51 -20.94
CA PRO A 106 -1.61 -7.45 -22.04
C PRO A 106 -2.12 -6.01 -22.24
N ALA A 107 -2.30 -5.62 -23.51
CA ALA A 107 -3.05 -4.42 -23.86
C ALA A 107 -4.50 -4.53 -23.35
N GLY A 108 -5.09 -3.42 -22.93
CA GLY A 108 -6.38 -3.34 -22.27
C GLY A 108 -6.32 -3.50 -20.74
N LEU A 109 -5.21 -3.97 -20.16
CA LEU A 109 -5.02 -4.06 -18.72
C LEU A 109 -4.35 -2.81 -18.15
N ALA A 110 -5.02 -2.14 -17.20
CA ALA A 110 -4.47 -0.98 -16.52
C ALA A 110 -3.39 -1.40 -15.50
N SER A 111 -2.28 -0.67 -15.42
CA SER A 111 -1.23 -0.91 -14.42
C SER A 111 -1.74 -0.84 -12.97
N GLN A 112 -2.66 0.10 -12.69
CA GLN A 112 -3.30 0.27 -11.40
C GLN A 112 -4.78 0.63 -11.61
N ALA A 113 -5.66 0.16 -10.73
CA ALA A 113 -7.07 0.53 -10.74
C ALA A 113 -7.22 2.07 -10.60
N GLY A 114 -7.94 2.67 -11.54
CA GLY A 114 -8.31 4.08 -11.56
C GLY A 114 -9.82 4.28 -11.42
N SER A 115 -10.31 5.50 -11.68
CA SER A 115 -11.75 5.80 -11.66
C SER A 115 -12.50 4.91 -12.65
N GLY A 116 -13.43 4.08 -12.15
CA GLY A 116 -14.26 3.18 -12.96
C GLY A 116 -13.70 1.78 -13.18
N LEU A 117 -12.50 1.46 -12.67
CA LEU A 117 -11.93 0.11 -12.73
C LEU A 117 -11.90 -0.52 -11.34
N ALA A 118 -12.42 -1.74 -11.24
CA ALA A 118 -12.46 -2.47 -9.97
C ALA A 118 -11.07 -2.99 -9.54
N TRP A 119 -10.19 -3.27 -10.50
CA TRP A 119 -8.84 -3.82 -10.29
C TRP A 119 -7.91 -3.49 -11.48
N GLY A 120 -6.61 -3.59 -11.27
CA GLY A 120 -5.57 -3.51 -12.31
C GLY A 120 -4.43 -4.51 -12.07
N LEU A 121 -3.35 -4.42 -12.85
CA LEU A 121 -2.21 -5.35 -12.78
C LEU A 121 -1.62 -5.44 -11.36
N ASN A 122 -1.52 -4.33 -10.64
CA ASN A 122 -1.06 -4.32 -9.25
C ASN A 122 -1.89 -5.24 -8.33
N ASP A 123 -3.21 -5.27 -8.51
CA ASP A 123 -4.10 -6.12 -7.71
C ASP A 123 -3.95 -7.60 -8.10
N VAL A 124 -3.73 -7.88 -9.39
CA VAL A 124 -3.43 -9.23 -9.89
C VAL A 124 -2.09 -9.71 -9.31
N LEU A 125 -1.06 -8.87 -9.34
CA LEU A 125 0.28 -9.19 -8.83
C LEU A 125 0.27 -9.52 -7.35
N ALA A 126 -0.49 -8.77 -6.55
CA ALA A 126 -0.65 -9.06 -5.12
C ALA A 126 -1.25 -10.45 -4.85
N ARG A 127 -1.96 -11.06 -5.80
CA ARG A 127 -2.45 -12.46 -5.72
C ARG A 127 -1.41 -13.49 -6.14
N ILE A 128 -0.44 -13.10 -6.97
CA ILE A 128 0.62 -13.97 -7.49
C ILE A 128 1.83 -13.98 -6.55
N ASP A 129 2.30 -12.80 -6.14
CA ASP A 129 3.32 -12.60 -5.11
C ASP A 129 2.96 -11.32 -4.31
N PRO A 130 2.55 -11.46 -3.04
CA PRO A 130 2.17 -10.31 -2.20
C PRO A 130 3.26 -9.26 -1.99
N ARG A 131 4.53 -9.58 -2.30
CA ARG A 131 5.66 -8.65 -2.21
C ARG A 131 5.90 -7.89 -3.51
N ALA A 132 5.34 -8.35 -4.63
CA ALA A 132 5.57 -7.74 -5.92
C ALA A 132 4.82 -6.41 -6.04
N VAL A 133 5.55 -5.35 -6.39
CA VAL A 133 5.01 -4.02 -6.65
C VAL A 133 5.53 -3.51 -8.00
N PRO A 134 4.67 -2.95 -8.88
CA PRO A 134 5.14 -2.36 -10.12
C PRO A 134 6.12 -1.20 -9.86
N VAL A 135 7.30 -1.28 -10.48
CA VAL A 135 8.32 -0.21 -10.40
C VAL A 135 8.14 0.85 -11.48
N HIS A 136 7.49 0.50 -12.59
CA HIS A 136 7.07 1.40 -13.65
C HIS A 136 5.64 1.06 -14.09
N ARG A 137 5.04 1.92 -14.92
CA ARG A 137 3.68 1.71 -15.45
C ARG A 137 3.72 1.76 -16.97
N LEU A 138 2.91 0.92 -17.58
CA LEU A 138 2.52 1.01 -18.98
C LEU A 138 1.08 1.49 -19.06
N ASP A 139 0.75 2.23 -20.12
CA ASP A 139 -0.62 2.66 -20.36
C ASP A 139 -1.51 1.43 -20.60
N ARG A 140 -2.82 1.61 -20.38
CA ARG A 140 -3.77 0.51 -20.45
C ARG A 140 -3.68 -0.20 -21.80
N ASP A 141 -3.65 0.60 -22.87
CA ASP A 141 -3.79 0.13 -24.24
C ASP A 141 -2.41 -0.08 -24.92
N THR A 142 -1.31 -0.02 -24.15
CA THR A 142 0.02 -0.54 -24.53
C THR A 142 0.08 -2.03 -24.28
#